data_AF-A0A9E6ZR84-F1
#
_entry.id   AF-A0A9E6ZR84-F1
#
_cell.length_a   1.000
_cell.length_b   1.000
_cell.length_c   1.000
_cell.angle_alpha   90.00
_cell.angle_beta   90.00
_cell.angle_gamma   90.00
#
_symmetry.space_group_name_H-M   'P 1'
#
loop_
_entity.id
_entity.type
_entity.pdbx_description
1 polymer ?
#
loop_
_entity_poly.entity_id
_entity_poly.type
_entity_poly.pdbx_seq_one_letter_code
_entity_poly.pdbx_strand_id
1 'polypeptide(L)' 'MPLSESAIRRRLAKAGYRLEKTASRHWSRSWYGPGYMVIDGTNTVRLGAFQRPYDATLDDVREFAAGL' A
#
# COMPACT_ATOMS: atom_id res chain seq x y z
N MET A 1 -8.07 -17.90 -5.17
CA MET A 1 -8.08 -16.62 -5.93
C MET A 1 -7.40 -15.56 -5.08
N PRO A 2 -6.34 -14.90 -5.55
CA PRO A 2 -5.75 -13.77 -4.84
C PRO A 2 -6.81 -12.69 -4.57
N LEU A 3 -6.75 -12.04 -3.40
CA LEU A 3 -7.62 -10.91 -3.07
C LEU A 3 -7.43 -9.80 -4.12
N SER A 4 -8.55 -9.31 -4.68
CA SER A 4 -8.55 -8.15 -5.57
C SER A 4 -8.14 -6.89 -4.81
N GLU A 5 -7.61 -5.88 -5.52
CA GLU A 5 -7.23 -4.61 -4.90
C GLU A 5 -8.41 -3.96 -4.16
N SER A 6 -9.63 -4.06 -4.70
CA SER A 6 -10.85 -3.58 -4.04
C SER A 6 -11.14 -4.30 -2.72
N ALA A 7 -10.92 -5.62 -2.66
CA ALA A 7 -11.10 -6.38 -1.44
C ALA A 7 -10.04 -6.04 -0.38
N ILE A 8 -8.79 -5.84 -0.81
CA ILE A 8 -7.68 -5.36 0.04
C ILE A 8 -8.03 -4.00 0.62
N ARG A 9 -8.42 -3.03 -0.22
CA ARG A 9 -8.82 -1.67 0.21
C ARG A 9 -9.93 -1.71 1.27
N ARG A 10 -10.95 -2.55 1.07
CA ARG A 10 -12.04 -2.70 2.02
C ARG A 10 -11.58 -3.30 3.35
N ARG A 11 -10.70 -4.30 3.33
CA ARG A 11 -10.16 -4.93 4.55
C ARG A 11 -9.30 -3.95 5.33
N LEU A 12 -8.41 -3.23 4.65
CA LEU A 12 -7.61 -2.16 5.24
C LEU A 12 -8.48 -1.07 5.86
N ALA A 13 -9.50 -0.58 5.13
CA ALA A 13 -10.40 0.44 5.63
C ALA A 13 -11.17 0.00 6.89
N LYS A 14 -11.62 -1.26 6.94
CA LYS A 14 -12.28 -1.84 8.14
C LYS A 14 -11.35 -1.84 9.36
N ALA A 15 -10.05 -2.01 9.14
CA ALA A 15 -9.02 -2.00 10.17
C ALA A 15 -8.43 -0.60 10.45
N GLY A 16 -8.97 0.47 9.84
CA GLY A 16 -8.50 1.84 10.06
C GLY A 16 -7.29 2.25 9.22
N TYR A 17 -6.97 1.50 8.16
CA TYR A 17 -5.87 1.78 7.24
C TYR A 17 -6.35 2.24 5.85
N ARG A 18 -5.49 2.95 5.13
CA ARG A 18 -5.66 3.40 3.75
C ARG A 18 -4.54 2.86 2.87
N LEU A 19 -4.91 2.37 1.68
CA LEU A 19 -3.97 1.98 0.63
C LEU A 19 -3.68 3.16 -0.29
N GLU A 20 -2.43 3.61 -0.30
CA GLU A 20 -1.90 4.55 -1.27
C GLU A 20 -1.13 3.82 -2.37
N LYS A 21 -1.18 4.39 -3.58
CA LYS A 21 -0.44 3.91 -4.74
C LYS A 21 0.40 5.03 -5.30
N THR A 22 1.59 4.73 -5.80
CA THR A 22 2.45 5.74 -6.43
C THR A 22 1.71 6.46 -7.54
N ALA A 23 1.54 7.78 -7.40
CA ALA A 23 0.92 8.61 -8.42
C ALA A 23 1.69 8.53 -9.74
N SER A 24 1.00 8.64 -10.88
CA SER A 24 1.62 8.52 -12.21
C SER A 24 2.72 9.54 -12.48
N ARG A 25 2.68 10.70 -11.82
CA ARG A 25 3.65 11.80 -11.95
C ARG A 25 4.71 11.81 -10.84
N HIS A 26 4.69 10.86 -9.92
CA HIS A 26 5.64 10.82 -8.82
C HIS A 26 7.03 10.43 -9.34
N TRP A 27 8.07 11.18 -8.95
CA TRP A 27 9.43 11.01 -9.45
C TRP A 27 9.92 9.56 -9.29
N SER A 28 9.62 8.90 -8.16
CA SER A 28 10.08 7.53 -7.90
C SER A 28 9.47 6.49 -8.84
N ARG A 29 8.31 6.79 -9.45
CA ARG A 29 7.64 5.88 -10.38
C ARG A 29 8.44 5.67 -11.65
N SER A 30 9.13 6.68 -12.13
CA SER A 30 9.97 6.57 -13.34
C SER A 30 11.17 5.66 -13.13
N TRP A 31 11.66 5.56 -11.88
CA TRP A 31 12.83 4.76 -11.53
C TRP A 31 12.48 3.34 -11.05
N TYR A 32 11.38 3.20 -10.32
CA TYR A 32 11.04 1.95 -9.61
C TYR A 32 9.70 1.34 -10.04
N GLY A 33 8.97 2.00 -10.95
CA GLY A 33 7.63 1.58 -11.34
C GLY A 33 6.56 1.88 -10.29
N PRO A 34 5.36 1.30 -10.43
CA PRO A 34 4.28 1.48 -9.47
C PRO A 34 4.56 0.73 -8.17
N GLY A 35 4.39 1.40 -7.04
CA GLY A 35 4.43 0.80 -5.72
C GLY A 35 3.27 1.25 -4.84
N TYR A 36 3.26 0.77 -3.61
CA TYR A 36 2.15 0.90 -2.68
C TYR A 36 2.63 1.31 -1.29
N MET A 37 1.72 1.91 -0.53
CA MET A 37 1.91 2.27 0.87
C MET A 37 0.63 1.99 1.64
N VAL A 38 0.78 1.55 2.89
CA VAL A 38 -0.34 1.44 3.84
C VAL A 38 -0.15 2.48 4.92
N ILE A 39 -1.18 3.30 5.12
CA ILE A 39 -1.16 4.41 6.07
C ILE A 39 -2.31 4.23 7.07
N ASP A 40 -2.10 4.56 8.34
CA ASP A 40 -3.18 4.55 9.34
C ASP A 40 -3.94 5.88 9.41
N GLY A 41 -4.97 5.94 10.27
CA GLY A 41 -5.78 7.14 10.51
C GLY A 41 -5.03 8.35 11.06
N THR A 42 -3.77 8.20 11.48
CA THR A 42 -2.89 9.31 11.93
C THR A 42 -1.94 9.79 10.84
N ASN A 43 -2.10 9.30 9.60
CA ASN A 43 -1.16 9.48 8.50
C ASN A 43 0.23 8.85 8.75
N THR A 44 0.33 7.88 9.66
CA THR A 44 1.58 7.15 9.89
C THR A 44 1.70 5.99 8.90
N VAL A 45 2.85 5.87 8.24
CA VAL A 45 3.12 4.76 7.31
C VAL A 45 3.38 3.48 8.09
N ARG A 46 2.61 2.44 7.77
CA ARG A 46 2.74 1.10 8.36
C ARG A 46 3.43 0.11 7.44
N LEU A 47 3.37 0.36 6.13
CA LEU A 47 4.06 -0.41 5.09
C LEU A 47 4.37 0.49 3.91
N GLY A 48 5.45 0.23 3.18
CA GLY A 48 5.74 0.93 1.93
C GLY A 48 6.64 2.16 2.05
N ALA A 49 7.38 2.32 3.15
CA ALA A 49 8.31 3.43 3.35
C ALA A 49 9.57 3.04 4.15
N PHE A 50 10.13 1.85 3.93
CA PHE A 50 11.34 1.40 4.63
C PHE A 50 12.60 2.14 4.15
N GLN A 51 12.83 2.22 2.84
CA GLN A 51 13.93 3.00 2.26
C GLN A 51 13.46 4.20 1.46
N ARG A 52 12.25 4.12 0.88
CA ARG A 52 11.66 5.16 0.04
C ARG A 52 10.14 5.04 0.07
N PRO A 53 9.39 6.12 -0.17
CA PRO A 53 7.94 6.04 -0.28
C PRO A 53 7.53 5.15 -1.47
N TYR A 54 6.46 4.41 -1.25
CA TYR A 54 5.90 3.44 -2.17
C TYR A 54 6.85 2.29 -2.52
N ASP A 55 7.60 1.77 -1.55
CA ASP A 55 8.50 0.63 -1.79
C ASP A 55 7.81 -0.74 -1.72
N ALA A 56 6.56 -0.82 -1.24
CA ALA A 56 5.83 -2.08 -1.16
C ALA A 56 5.18 -2.47 -2.49
N THR A 57 5.08 -3.78 -2.72
CA THR A 57 4.35 -4.38 -3.83
C THR A 57 2.90 -4.67 -3.46
N LEU A 58 2.07 -5.05 -4.44
CA LEU A 58 0.70 -5.46 -4.18
C LEU A 58 0.62 -6.76 -3.35
N ASP A 59 1.61 -7.65 -3.49
CA ASP A 59 1.67 -8.89 -2.72
C ASP A 59 2.04 -8.63 -1.25
N ASP A 60 2.96 -7.71 -0.96
CA ASP A 60 3.27 -7.28 0.42
C ASP A 60 2.03 -6.69 1.10
N VAL A 61 1.27 -5.87 0.38
CA VAL A 61 0.01 -5.30 0.89
C VAL A 61 -1.03 -6.40 1.11
N ARG A 62 -1.06 -7.43 0.26
CA ARG A 62 -1.96 -8.58 0.42
C ARG A 62 -1.60 -9.36 1.68
N GLU A 63 -0.33 -9.62 1.91
CA GLU A 63 0.16 -10.30 3.11
C GLU A 63 -0.15 -9.50 4.37
N PHE A 64 0.13 -8.19 4.36
CA PHE A 64 -0.24 -7.29 5.45
C PHE A 64 -1.73 -7.34 5.73
N ALA A 65 -2.57 -7.22 4.70
CA ALA A 65 -4.03 -7.26 4.86
C ALA A 65 -4.54 -8.63 5.34
N ALA A 66 -3.86 -9.73 5.03
CA ALA A 66 -4.22 -11.07 5.50
C ALA A 66 -3.96 -11.25 7.00
N GLY A 67 -2.97 -10.54 7.56
CA GLY A 67 -2.64 -10.53 8.99
C GLY A 67 -3.50 -9.61 9.86
N LEU A 68 -4.38 -8.79 9.28
CA LEU A 68 -5.35 -7.94 9.98
C LEU A 68 -6.66 -8.66 10.26
#